data_AF-A0A2I9DL37-F1
#
_entry.id   AF-A0A2I9DL37-F1
#
_cell.length_a   1.000
_cell.length_b   1.000
_cell.length_c   1.000
_cell.angle_alpha   90.00
_cell.angle_beta   90.00
_cell.angle_gamma   90.00
#
_symmetry.space_group_name_H-M   'P 1'
#
loop_
_entity.id
_entity.type
_entity.pdbx_description
1 polymer ?
#
loop_
_entity_poly.entity_id
_entity_poly.type
_entity_poly.pdbx_seq_one_letter_code
_entity_poly.pdbx_strand_id
1 'polypeptide(L)'
;MDHKRTWTDIYGSACAGFEGRPGGHRWLVAAPPELAPGLPAQLAALDGKGHALLLVHDGLTPLLAALREQEPRGLVVVAERALGCGPAVTVPERQVDGGGAEYREGGAFPEWTGALGTEDGPGENASASAAASLGVPVVVTAPDRVRATLEAWMDATPHGR
;
A
#
# COMPACT_ATOMS: atom_id res chain seq x y z
N MET A 1 7.09 -16.05 -3.25
CA MET A 1 5.79 -16.14 -2.55
C MET A 1 4.81 -16.70 -3.55
N ASP A 2 3.89 -17.55 -3.09
CA ASP A 2 2.89 -18.13 -3.98
C ASP A 2 1.66 -17.21 -4.05
N HIS A 3 1.21 -16.90 -5.26
CA HIS A 3 -0.09 -16.28 -5.45
C HIS A 3 -1.19 -17.24 -4.98
N LYS A 4 -2.07 -16.79 -4.08
CA LYS A 4 -3.10 -17.65 -3.48
C LYS A 4 -4.50 -17.35 -3.98
N ARG A 5 -4.86 -16.08 -4.06
CA ARG A 5 -6.22 -15.67 -4.40
C ARG A 5 -6.27 -14.27 -4.97
N THR A 6 -7.25 -14.04 -5.84
CA THR A 6 -7.67 -12.73 -6.32
C THR A 6 -9.14 -12.54 -5.95
N TRP A 7 -9.53 -11.34 -5.53
CA TRP A 7 -10.92 -11.00 -5.22
C TRP A 7 -11.17 -9.52 -5.44
N THR A 8 -12.44 -9.12 -5.40
CA THR A 8 -12.87 -7.72 -5.42
C THR A 8 -13.44 -7.38 -4.06
N ASP A 9 -13.04 -6.24 -3.50
CA ASP A 9 -13.59 -5.77 -2.22
C ASP A 9 -14.97 -5.12 -2.39
N ILE A 10 -15.57 -4.69 -1.28
CA ILE A 10 -16.89 -4.04 -1.28
C ILE A 10 -16.91 -2.68 -2.01
N TYR A 11 -15.73 -2.10 -2.29
CA TYR A 11 -15.54 -0.83 -2.96
C TYR A 11 -15.18 -0.99 -4.44
N GLY A 12 -15.17 -2.23 -4.96
CA GLY A 12 -14.80 -2.52 -6.35
C GLY A 12 -13.30 -2.59 -6.60
N SER A 13 -12.46 -2.49 -5.57
CA SER A 13 -11.00 -2.56 -5.71
C SER A 13 -10.54 -3.99 -5.96
N ALA A 14 -9.55 -4.14 -6.85
CA ALA A 14 -8.98 -5.45 -7.14
C ALA A 14 -7.90 -5.80 -6.12
N CYS A 15 -8.03 -6.97 -5.50
CA CYS A 15 -7.15 -7.45 -4.45
C CYS A 15 -6.47 -8.76 -4.85
N ALA A 16 -5.19 -8.93 -4.50
CA ALA A 16 -4.47 -10.18 -4.69
C ALA A 16 -3.60 -10.52 -3.48
N GLY A 17 -3.69 -11.77 -3.00
CA GLY A 17 -2.96 -12.25 -1.83
C GLY A 17 -1.79 -13.16 -2.22
N PHE A 18 -0.63 -12.90 -1.62
CA PHE A 18 0.61 -13.65 -1.80
C PHE A 18 1.10 -14.16 -0.45
N GLU A 19 1.49 -15.42 -0.40
CA GLU A 19 1.93 -16.07 0.83
C GLU A 19 3.36 -16.59 0.69
N GLY A 20 4.19 -16.27 1.68
CA GLY A 20 5.55 -16.75 1.80
C GLY A 20 5.65 -17.96 2.72
N ARG A 21 6.82 -18.13 3.33
CA ARG A 21 7.01 -19.16 4.37
C ARG A 21 6.19 -18.82 5.62
N PRO A 22 5.80 -19.83 6.43
CA PRO A 22 5.08 -19.60 7.68
C PRO A 22 5.79 -18.66 8.65
N GLY A 23 5.00 -17.90 9.42
CA GLY A 23 5.47 -16.85 10.32
C GLY A 23 5.58 -15.49 9.63
N GLY A 24 6.16 -14.49 10.29
CA GLY A 24 6.38 -13.16 9.72
C GLY A 24 5.19 -12.21 9.83
N HIS A 25 5.22 -11.14 9.01
CA HIS A 25 4.27 -10.02 9.07
C HIS A 25 3.34 -10.00 7.86
N ARG A 26 2.27 -9.20 7.95
CA ARG A 26 1.43 -8.85 6.81
C ARG A 26 1.88 -7.51 6.25
N TRP A 27 2.02 -7.43 4.94
CA TRP A 27 2.38 -6.22 4.21
C TRP A 27 1.28 -5.86 3.24
N LEU A 28 0.98 -4.57 3.11
CA LEU A 28 0.07 -4.06 2.10
C LEU A 28 0.87 -3.33 1.03
N VAL A 29 0.55 -3.58 -0.23
CA VAL A 29 1.04 -2.85 -1.40
C VAL A 29 -0.18 -2.23 -2.07
N ALA A 30 -0.22 -0.90 -2.09
CA ALA A 30 -1.31 -0.15 -2.68
C ALA A 30 -0.82 0.57 -3.93
N ALA A 31 -1.56 0.43 -5.03
CA ALA A 31 -1.22 1.04 -6.30
C ALA A 31 -2.46 1.56 -7.03
N PRO A 32 -2.34 2.66 -7.78
CA PRO A 32 -3.38 3.04 -8.72
C PRO A 32 -3.39 2.07 -9.93
N PRO A 33 -4.51 1.94 -10.66
CA PRO A 33 -4.67 0.96 -11.75
C PRO A 33 -3.59 1.02 -12.82
N GLU A 34 -3.13 2.22 -13.17
CA GLU A 34 -2.13 2.47 -14.21
C GLU A 34 -0.72 1.98 -13.83
N LEU A 35 -0.42 1.85 -12.53
CA LEU A 35 0.89 1.38 -12.03
C LEU A 35 0.86 -0.10 -11.59
N ALA A 36 -0.32 -0.73 -11.56
CA ALA A 36 -0.51 -2.09 -11.07
C ALA A 36 -0.01 -3.26 -11.96
N PRO A 37 0.01 -3.19 -13.32
CA PRO A 37 0.19 -4.39 -14.17
C PRO A 37 1.45 -5.23 -13.90
N GLY A 38 2.55 -4.62 -13.45
CA GLY A 38 3.80 -5.32 -13.15
C GLY A 38 3.96 -5.84 -11.72
N LEU A 39 3.05 -5.47 -10.82
CA LEU A 39 3.20 -5.75 -9.38
C LEU A 39 2.97 -7.21 -9.01
N PRO A 40 1.98 -7.94 -9.56
CA PRO A 40 1.78 -9.36 -9.19
C PRO A 40 3.02 -10.22 -9.43
N ALA A 41 3.74 -9.99 -10.53
CA ALA A 41 4.97 -10.73 -10.84
C ALA A 41 6.10 -10.42 -9.83
N GLN A 42 6.22 -9.16 -9.43
CA GLN A 42 7.20 -8.75 -8.40
C GLN A 42 6.88 -9.37 -7.03
N LEU A 43 5.60 -9.38 -6.64
CA LEU A 43 5.17 -9.95 -5.36
C LEU A 43 5.32 -11.48 -5.34
N ALA A 44 5.00 -12.15 -6.44
CA ALA A 44 5.25 -13.60 -6.56
C ALA A 44 6.75 -13.94 -6.44
N ALA A 45 7.62 -13.07 -6.94
CA ALA A 45 9.08 -13.26 -6.86
C ALA A 45 9.69 -12.98 -5.48
N LEU A 46 8.93 -12.45 -4.52
CA LEU A 46 9.42 -12.21 -3.16
C LEU A 46 9.85 -13.52 -2.48
N ASP A 47 11.00 -13.52 -1.85
CA ASP A 47 11.41 -14.61 -0.98
C ASP A 47 11.41 -14.16 0.48
N GLY A 48 10.43 -14.61 1.26
CA GLY A 48 10.35 -14.27 2.67
C GLY A 48 9.22 -14.95 3.42
N LYS A 49 9.06 -14.55 4.69
CA LYS A 49 7.98 -15.02 5.55
C LYS A 49 6.77 -14.08 5.46
N GLY A 50 5.60 -14.61 5.79
CA GLY A 50 4.39 -13.81 5.97
C GLY A 50 3.59 -13.63 4.70
N HIS A 51 2.85 -12.53 4.65
CA HIS A 51 1.85 -12.29 3.60
C HIS A 51 2.06 -10.91 2.97
N ALA A 52 1.92 -10.84 1.65
CA ALA A 52 1.78 -9.58 0.94
C ALA A 52 0.38 -9.51 0.32
N LEU A 53 -0.29 -8.39 0.51
CA LEU A 53 -1.56 -8.06 -0.13
C LEU A 53 -1.32 -6.95 -1.16
N LEU A 54 -1.73 -7.17 -2.39
CA LEU A 54 -1.87 -6.13 -3.40
C LEU A 54 -3.30 -5.58 -3.36
N LEU A 55 -3.43 -4.27 -3.25
CA LEU A 55 -4.67 -3.52 -3.40
C LEU A 55 -4.51 -2.56 -4.58
N VAL A 56 -5.32 -2.74 -5.61
CA VAL A 56 -5.44 -1.81 -6.73
C VAL A 56 -6.70 -0.97 -6.49
N HIS A 57 -6.53 0.32 -6.20
CA HIS A 57 -7.61 1.18 -5.74
C HIS A 57 -7.64 2.53 -6.47
N ASP A 58 -8.82 3.14 -6.50
CA ASP A 58 -9.03 4.55 -6.82
C ASP A 58 -9.66 5.23 -5.59
N GLY A 59 -9.11 6.37 -5.17
CA GLY A 59 -9.49 7.04 -3.91
C GLY A 59 -8.86 6.44 -2.65
N LEU A 60 -9.10 7.07 -1.50
CA LEU A 60 -8.49 6.73 -0.21
C LEU A 60 -9.38 5.85 0.66
N THR A 61 -10.70 5.88 0.47
CA THR A 61 -11.63 5.09 1.29
C THR A 61 -11.36 3.58 1.22
N PRO A 62 -11.14 2.97 0.03
CA PRO A 62 -10.81 1.55 -0.05
C PRO A 62 -9.48 1.23 0.64
N LEU A 63 -8.48 2.11 0.48
CA LEU A 63 -7.19 1.97 1.16
C LEU A 63 -7.33 2.03 2.69
N LEU A 64 -8.06 3.02 3.21
CA LEU A 64 -8.30 3.17 4.66
C LEU A 64 -9.05 1.97 5.23
N ALA A 65 -10.01 1.41 4.49
CA ALA A 65 -10.72 0.21 4.89
C ALA A 65 -9.78 -1.01 4.92
N ALA A 66 -8.99 -1.22 3.87
CA ALA A 66 -8.01 -2.31 3.80
C ALA A 66 -6.96 -2.21 4.92
N LEU A 67 -6.47 -1.01 5.23
CA LEU A 67 -5.51 -0.80 6.33
C LEU A 67 -6.10 -1.20 7.69
N ARG A 68 -7.36 -0.87 7.95
CA ARG A 68 -8.04 -1.24 9.20
C ARG A 68 -8.37 -2.73 9.29
N GLU A 69 -8.81 -3.33 8.19
CA GLU A 69 -9.20 -4.74 8.17
C GLU A 69 -8.00 -5.68 8.26
N GLN A 70 -6.93 -5.36 7.53
CA GLN A 70 -5.81 -6.27 7.36
C GLN A 70 -4.73 -6.09 8.44
N GLU A 71 -4.74 -4.93 9.12
CA GLU A 71 -3.77 -4.51 10.13
C GLU A 71 -2.32 -4.80 9.69
N PRO A 72 -1.88 -4.28 8.52
CA PRO A 72 -0.56 -4.59 8.02
C PRO A 72 0.51 -3.97 8.91
N ARG A 73 1.68 -4.63 8.95
CA ARG A 73 2.87 -4.09 9.61
C ARG A 73 3.37 -2.82 8.95
N GLY A 74 3.15 -2.68 7.64
CA GLY A 74 3.51 -1.51 6.87
C GLY A 74 2.83 -1.50 5.49
N LEU A 75 2.75 -0.30 4.92
CA LEU A 75 2.20 -0.02 3.60
C LEU A 75 3.31 0.40 2.63
N VAL A 76 3.38 -0.25 1.48
CA VAL A 76 4.11 0.27 0.31
C VAL A 76 3.10 0.92 -0.62
N VAL A 77 3.24 2.23 -0.86
CA VAL A 77 2.47 2.95 -1.88
C VAL A 77 3.28 3.02 -3.16
N VAL A 78 2.68 2.60 -4.26
CA VAL A 78 3.28 2.69 -5.60
C VAL A 78 2.87 4.02 -6.23
N ALA A 79 3.87 4.83 -6.60
CA ALA A 79 3.72 6.12 -7.25
C ALA A 79 4.68 6.24 -8.44
N GLU A 80 4.55 7.27 -9.28
CA GLU A 80 5.43 7.46 -10.45
C GLU A 80 6.92 7.60 -10.07
N ARG A 81 7.19 8.07 -8.85
CA ARG A 81 8.54 8.19 -8.29
C ARG A 81 8.52 7.88 -6.79
N ALA A 82 9.68 7.48 -6.27
CA ALA A 82 9.87 7.34 -4.83
C ALA A 82 9.86 8.71 -4.12
N LEU A 83 9.35 8.74 -2.89
CA LEU A 83 9.25 9.94 -2.07
C LEU A 83 9.62 9.60 -0.62
N GLY A 84 10.42 10.45 0.02
CA GLY A 84 10.86 10.24 1.41
C GLY A 84 9.88 10.80 2.46
N CYS A 85 9.11 11.83 2.10
CA CYS A 85 8.12 12.46 2.97
C CYS A 85 7.14 13.31 2.14
N GLY A 86 6.11 13.85 2.79
CA GLY A 86 5.18 14.76 2.14
C GLY A 86 4.33 15.59 3.10
N PRO A 87 3.75 16.69 2.60
CA PRO A 87 2.94 17.61 3.39
C PRO A 87 1.57 17.01 3.72
N ALA A 88 0.85 17.69 4.62
CA ALA A 88 -0.58 17.46 4.81
C ALA A 88 -1.35 17.77 3.52
N VAL A 89 -2.38 16.97 3.25
CA VAL A 89 -3.20 17.09 2.03
C VAL A 89 -4.68 17.20 2.39
N THR A 90 -5.44 17.88 1.53
CA THR A 90 -6.90 17.90 1.62
C THR A 90 -7.46 17.34 0.33
N VAL A 91 -8.14 16.21 0.44
CA VAL A 91 -8.80 15.56 -0.70
C VAL A 91 -10.24 16.05 -0.77
N PRO A 92 -10.70 16.61 -1.90
CA PRO A 92 -12.07 17.11 -2.04
C PRO A 92 -13.10 16.04 -1.72
N GLU A 93 -14.12 16.42 -0.95
CA GLU A 93 -15.21 15.51 -0.62
C GLU A 93 -16.05 15.20 -1.86
N ARG A 94 -16.33 13.92 -2.10
CA ARG A 94 -17.22 13.46 -3.17
C ARG A 94 -17.96 12.18 -2.78
N GLN A 95 -19.14 11.99 -3.37
CA GLN A 95 -19.83 10.70 -3.34
C GLN A 95 -19.28 9.83 -4.48
N VAL A 96 -18.97 8.56 -4.20
CA VAL A 96 -18.49 7.59 -5.19
C VAL A 96 -19.39 6.36 -5.17
N ASP A 97 -19.74 5.86 -6.35
CA ASP A 97 -20.34 4.55 -6.53
C ASP A 97 -19.21 3.54 -6.83
N GLY A 98 -18.89 2.70 -5.85
CA GLY A 98 -17.80 1.72 -5.92
C GLY A 98 -18.18 0.41 -6.59
N GLY A 99 -19.33 0.31 -7.25
CA GLY A 99 -19.81 -0.92 -7.90
C GLY A 99 -20.31 -2.00 -6.93
N GLY A 100 -19.93 -1.95 -5.65
CA GLY A 100 -20.48 -2.79 -4.56
C GLY A 100 -21.22 -1.99 -3.48
N ALA A 101 -20.77 -0.76 -3.21
CA ALA A 101 -21.40 0.15 -2.27
C ALA A 101 -21.13 1.62 -2.64
N GLU A 102 -22.06 2.51 -2.31
CA GLU A 102 -21.82 3.95 -2.33
C GLU A 102 -21.06 4.39 -1.08
N TYR A 103 -20.11 5.31 -1.23
CA TYR A 103 -19.34 5.85 -0.11
C TYR A 103 -18.94 7.30 -0.32
N ARG A 104 -18.53 7.93 0.79
CA ARG A 104 -17.93 9.27 0.78
C ARG A 104 -16.43 9.17 0.77
N GLU A 105 -15.84 9.85 -0.18
CA GLU A 105 -14.40 10.00 -0.36
C GLU A 105 -13.99 11.42 0.03
N GLY A 106 -12.74 11.59 0.46
CA GLY A 106 -12.17 12.89 0.81
C GLY A 106 -11.95 13.13 2.29
N GLY A 107 -11.41 14.31 2.61
CA GLY A 107 -11.07 14.72 3.96
C GLY A 107 -9.67 15.33 4.07
N ALA A 108 -9.31 15.75 5.28
CA ALA A 108 -7.99 16.27 5.60
C ALA A 108 -7.09 15.14 6.13
N PHE A 109 -5.88 15.04 5.58
CA PHE A 109 -4.89 14.05 5.95
C PHE A 109 -3.58 14.74 6.36
N PRO A 110 -2.89 14.23 7.39
CA PRO A 110 -1.71 14.86 7.95
C PRO A 110 -0.49 14.74 7.02
N GLU A 111 0.58 15.44 7.37
CA GLU A 111 1.90 15.19 6.81
C GLU A 111 2.39 13.77 7.14
N TRP A 112 3.33 13.27 6.35
CA TRP A 112 3.84 11.91 6.50
C TRP A 112 5.37 11.86 6.29
N THR A 113 5.99 10.85 6.90
CA THR A 113 7.42 10.55 6.74
C THR A 113 7.57 9.06 6.41
N GLY A 114 8.43 8.76 5.44
CA GLY A 114 8.73 7.39 5.02
C GLY A 114 9.37 6.56 6.13
N ALA A 115 8.95 5.31 6.27
CA ALA A 115 9.42 4.40 7.30
C ALA A 115 10.84 3.86 7.04
N LEU A 116 11.23 3.78 5.76
CA LEU A 116 12.61 3.56 5.34
C LEU A 116 13.18 4.93 5.05
N GLY A 117 14.15 5.39 5.85
CA GLY A 117 14.80 6.70 5.68
C GLY A 117 15.60 6.76 4.39
N THR A 118 14.91 6.93 3.25
CA THR A 118 15.51 7.07 1.94
C THR A 118 15.90 8.53 1.70
N GLU A 119 16.90 8.75 0.85
CA GLU A 119 17.29 10.09 0.38
C GLU A 119 16.35 10.63 -0.72
N ASP A 120 15.18 9.99 -0.91
CA ASP A 120 14.21 10.42 -1.91
C ASP A 120 13.57 11.76 -1.50
N GLY A 121 13.30 12.62 -2.48
CA GLY A 121 12.79 13.97 -2.23
C GLY A 121 11.37 14.01 -1.63
N PRO A 122 10.95 15.18 -1.10
CA PRO A 122 9.59 15.37 -0.62
C PRO A 122 8.59 15.42 -1.78
N GLY A 123 7.34 15.04 -1.52
CA GLY A 123 6.25 15.19 -2.47
C GLY A 123 4.89 14.87 -1.89
N GLU A 124 3.86 15.44 -2.49
CA GLU A 124 2.48 15.12 -2.14
C GLU A 124 2.16 13.66 -2.49
N ASN A 125 1.56 12.94 -1.55
CA ASN A 125 1.00 11.61 -1.78
C ASN A 125 -0.15 11.36 -0.82
N ALA A 126 -1.37 11.34 -1.35
CA ALA A 126 -2.58 11.24 -0.55
C ALA A 126 -2.72 9.87 0.14
N SER A 127 -2.33 8.78 -0.52
CA SER A 127 -2.33 7.43 0.06
C SER A 127 -1.37 7.31 1.25
N ALA A 128 -0.19 7.93 1.16
CA ALA A 128 0.77 7.95 2.25
C ALA A 128 0.30 8.81 3.43
N SER A 129 -0.31 9.95 3.14
CA SER A 129 -0.96 10.81 4.14
C SER A 129 -2.12 10.08 4.84
N ALA A 130 -2.92 9.31 4.09
CA ALA A 130 -3.98 8.46 4.62
C ALA A 130 -3.44 7.38 5.57
N ALA A 131 -2.34 6.71 5.21
CA ALA A 131 -1.69 5.75 6.10
C ALA A 131 -1.15 6.40 7.38
N ALA A 132 -0.53 7.58 7.27
CA ALA A 132 -0.06 8.35 8.42
C ALA A 132 -1.19 8.74 9.38
N SER A 133 -2.39 9.06 8.86
CA SER A 133 -3.57 9.33 9.70
C SER A 133 -4.01 8.16 10.58
N LEU A 134 -3.63 6.93 10.21
CA LEU A 134 -3.88 5.70 10.97
C LEU A 134 -2.66 5.24 11.78
N GLY A 135 -1.55 5.98 11.75
CA GLY A 135 -0.29 5.59 12.36
C GLY A 135 0.37 4.37 11.72
N VAL A 136 -0.01 4.02 10.48
CA VAL A 136 0.58 2.88 9.77
C VAL A 136 1.90 3.32 9.12
N PRO A 137 3.02 2.63 9.38
CA PRO A 137 4.28 2.89 8.70
C PRO A 137 4.10 2.80 7.19
N VAL A 138 4.64 3.77 6.45
CA VAL A 138 4.46 3.86 4.99
C VAL A 138 5.79 4.08 4.28
N VAL A 139 5.92 3.50 3.09
CA VAL A 139 7.01 3.77 2.15
C VAL A 139 6.39 4.07 0.79
N VAL A 140 6.82 5.15 0.13
CA VAL A 140 6.40 5.49 -1.24
C VAL A 140 7.53 5.15 -2.20
N THR A 141 7.26 4.32 -3.21
CA THR A 141 8.28 3.85 -4.15
C THR A 141 7.76 3.79 -5.59
N ALA A 142 8.69 3.74 -6.54
CA ALA A 142 8.39 3.56 -7.96
C ALA A 142 8.01 2.09 -8.28
N PRO A 143 7.25 1.82 -9.35
CA PRO A 143 6.73 0.47 -9.62
C PRO A 143 7.83 -0.57 -9.78
N ASP A 144 8.95 -0.21 -10.40
CA ASP A 144 10.11 -1.07 -10.65
C ASP A 144 10.94 -1.37 -9.40
N ARG A 145 10.70 -0.66 -8.29
CA ARG A 145 11.43 -0.79 -7.02
C ARG A 145 10.63 -1.51 -5.93
N VAL A 146 9.37 -1.90 -6.18
CA VAL A 146 8.48 -2.47 -5.16
C VAL A 146 9.07 -3.71 -4.50
N ARG A 147 9.55 -4.68 -5.29
CA ARG A 147 10.15 -5.89 -4.74
C ARG A 147 11.34 -5.58 -3.83
N ALA A 148 12.31 -4.82 -4.33
CA ALA A 148 13.52 -4.49 -3.58
C ALA A 148 13.21 -3.68 -2.31
N THR A 149 12.24 -2.78 -2.39
CA THR A 149 11.77 -1.98 -1.24
C THR A 149 11.18 -2.89 -0.16
N LEU A 150 10.32 -3.83 -0.55
CA LEU A 150 9.67 -4.72 0.40
C LEU A 150 10.65 -5.73 1.00
N GLU A 151 11.57 -6.29 0.22
CA GLU A 151 12.65 -7.15 0.72
C GLU A 151 13.51 -6.41 1.74
N ALA A 152 13.95 -5.19 1.42
CA ALA A 152 14.72 -4.36 2.36
C ALA A 152 13.96 -4.07 3.66
N TRP A 153 12.65 -3.81 3.57
CA TRP A 153 11.83 -3.57 4.75
C TRP A 153 11.64 -4.83 5.61
N MET A 154 11.43 -5.97 4.96
CA MET A 154 11.35 -7.27 5.62
C MET A 154 12.65 -7.60 6.35
N ASP A 155 13.80 -7.36 5.72
CA ASP A 155 15.11 -7.61 6.32
C ASP A 155 15.40 -6.67 7.51
N ALA A 156 14.94 -5.41 7.45
CA ALA A 156 15.07 -4.45 8.55
C ALA A 156 14.08 -4.70 9.71
N THR A 157 13.05 -5.52 9.51
CA THR A 157 12.01 -5.78 10.50
C THR A 157 12.27 -7.09 11.24
N PRO A 158 12.27 -7.12 12.59
CA PRO A 158 12.41 -8.37 13.34
C PRO A 158 11.40 -9.42 12.89
N HIS A 159 11.87 -10.64 12.61
CA HIS A 159 11.09 -11.75 12.06
C HIS A 159 10.50 -11.51 10.65
N GLY A 160 10.99 -10.53 9.90
CA GLY A 160 10.48 -10.22 8.57
C GLY A 160 10.89 -11.21 7.47
N ARG A 161 11.97 -11.98 7.62
CA ARG A 161 12.42 -12.99 6.64
C ARG A 161 12.83 -14.33 7.26
#